data_AF-A0A820C0E0-F1
#
_entry.id   AF-A0A820C0E0-F1
#
_cell.length_a   1.000
_cell.length_b   1.000
_cell.length_c   1.000
_cell.angle_alpha   90.00
_cell.angle_beta   90.00
_cell.angle_gamma   90.00
#
_symmetry.space_group_name_H-M   'P 1'
#
loop_
_entity.id
_entity.type
_entity.pdbx_description
1 polymer ?
#
loop_
_entity_poly.entity_id
_entity_poly.type
_entity_poly.pdbx_seq_one_letter_code
_entity_poly.pdbx_strand_id
1 'polypeptide(L)'
;PADKESAYGSLLAPGLYAPYHQHFFNMRLDLAIDGINNTAYMIDVEADPDDADYNKFHNAFHINKIRLDTEKQARSNLCLEKSRSWTFENNSVRNAIGKPTGYKLHPGDNAIPFGSSKAWWRRRASFVNHHVWITPFNEKEMFGGGDYPNQSQCDMGLLKYTEQDRSIVDKDIVLWYTFGVTHIPRQEDFPVMPVVAAGFSLKPSGFFDMNPANDIPKSMKKTKNECC
;
A
#
# COMPACT_ATOMS: atom_id res chain seq x y z
N PRO A 1 26.68 24.29 -15.35
CA PRO A 1 26.59 25.71 -14.93
C PRO A 1 25.28 25.92 -14.18
N ALA A 2 25.27 26.79 -13.17
CA ALA A 2 24.12 26.98 -12.28
C ALA A 2 22.85 27.53 -12.99
N ASP A 3 22.97 27.89 -14.28
CA ASP A 3 21.92 28.50 -15.09
C ASP A 3 21.45 27.61 -16.27
N LYS A 4 21.79 26.31 -16.27
CA LYS A 4 21.33 25.36 -17.30
C LYS A 4 20.41 24.31 -16.68
N GLU A 5 19.30 24.05 -17.35
CA GLU A 5 18.44 22.89 -17.04
C GLU A 5 19.25 21.59 -17.08
N SER A 6 19.05 20.77 -16.06
CA SER A 6 19.72 19.49 -15.87
C SER A 6 18.71 18.37 -16.06
N ALA A 7 19.12 17.27 -16.70
CA ALA A 7 18.27 16.07 -16.79
C ALA A 7 17.96 15.43 -15.42
N TYR A 8 18.60 15.91 -14.35
CA TYR A 8 18.54 15.33 -13.00
C TYR A 8 17.90 16.26 -11.96
N GLY A 9 17.37 17.42 -12.35
CA GLY A 9 16.71 18.33 -11.42
C GLY A 9 16.24 19.63 -12.07
N SER A 10 15.44 20.39 -11.33
CA SER A 10 14.86 21.66 -11.77
C SER A 10 15.70 22.85 -11.33
N LEU A 11 15.75 23.90 -12.14
CA LEU A 11 16.22 25.22 -11.71
C LEU A 11 15.02 25.97 -11.09
N LEU A 12 15.07 26.27 -9.79
CA LEU A 12 13.97 26.91 -9.07
C LEU A 12 14.06 28.44 -9.12
N ALA A 13 15.28 28.97 -9.09
CA ALA A 13 15.62 30.38 -9.23
C ALA A 13 17.03 30.51 -9.85
N PRO A 14 17.46 31.69 -10.30
CA PRO A 14 18.83 31.89 -10.78
C PRO A 14 19.85 31.40 -9.75
N GLY A 15 20.71 30.45 -10.15
CA GLY A 15 21.70 29.82 -9.27
C GLY A 15 21.17 28.78 -8.27
N LEU A 16 19.87 28.46 -8.28
CA LEU A 16 19.24 27.54 -7.31
C LEU A 16 18.69 26.27 -7.98
N TYR A 17 19.38 25.15 -7.76
CA TYR A 17 19.05 23.83 -8.31
C TYR A 17 18.42 22.92 -7.26
N ALA A 18 17.38 22.17 -7.65
CA ALA A 18 16.75 21.16 -6.82
C ALA A 18 16.76 19.78 -7.54
N PRO A 19 17.46 18.76 -6.99
CA PRO A 19 17.53 17.45 -7.60
C PRO A 19 16.18 16.71 -7.55
N TYR A 20 15.90 15.93 -8.59
CA TYR A 20 14.79 14.98 -8.56
C TYR A 20 15.03 13.93 -7.48
N HIS A 21 13.99 13.62 -6.72
CA HIS A 21 14.09 12.68 -5.61
C HIS A 21 12.76 11.97 -5.37
N GLN A 22 12.81 10.88 -4.60
CA GLN A 22 11.63 10.12 -4.24
C GLN A 22 11.55 10.00 -2.72
N HIS A 23 10.33 10.05 -2.20
CA HIS A 23 10.02 9.78 -0.80
C HIS A 23 9.31 8.45 -0.73
N PHE A 24 9.82 7.48 0.02
CA PHE A 24 9.17 6.19 0.25
C PHE A 24 8.94 5.99 1.73
N PHE A 25 7.74 5.51 2.05
CA PHE A 25 7.30 5.16 3.40
C PHE A 25 6.96 3.68 3.41
N ASN A 26 7.17 3.02 4.56
CA ASN A 26 6.77 1.64 4.77
C ASN A 26 6.01 1.55 6.10
N MET A 27 4.79 1.05 6.02
CA MET A 27 3.88 0.96 7.16
C MET A 27 3.71 -0.49 7.57
N ARG A 28 4.11 -0.82 8.80
CA ARG A 28 3.88 -2.12 9.44
C ARG A 28 2.51 -2.10 10.11
N LEU A 29 1.59 -2.93 9.63
CA LEU A 29 0.22 -3.03 10.10
C LEU A 29 -0.02 -4.46 10.56
N ASP A 30 -0.07 -4.63 11.88
CA ASP A 30 -0.37 -5.90 12.53
C ASP A 30 -1.88 -6.13 12.50
N LEU A 31 -2.35 -7.10 11.73
CA LEU A 31 -3.77 -7.25 11.42
C LEU A 31 -4.41 -8.29 12.35
N ALA A 32 -5.47 -7.88 13.06
CA ALA A 32 -6.27 -8.75 13.91
C ALA A 32 -7.77 -8.58 13.58
N ILE A 33 -8.14 -8.85 12.34
CA ILE A 33 -9.51 -8.70 11.84
C ILE A 33 -10.37 -9.79 12.48
N ASP A 34 -11.26 -9.41 13.40
CA ASP A 34 -12.05 -10.32 14.24
C ASP A 34 -11.24 -11.46 14.88
N GLY A 35 -9.99 -11.18 15.23
CA GLY A 35 -9.02 -12.15 15.77
C GLY A 35 -7.77 -12.27 14.89
N ILE A 36 -6.80 -13.03 15.38
CA ILE A 36 -5.45 -13.09 14.79
C ILE A 36 -5.37 -14.00 13.56
N ASN A 37 -6.26 -14.98 13.39
CA ASN A 37 -6.17 -15.90 12.26
C ASN A 37 -6.78 -15.28 11.01
N ASN A 38 -5.96 -14.61 10.22
CA ASN A 38 -6.38 -13.93 9.00
C ASN A 38 -5.72 -14.55 7.76
N THR A 39 -6.38 -14.41 6.63
CA THR A 39 -5.88 -14.80 5.30
C THR A 39 -5.94 -13.60 4.38
N ALA A 40 -4.86 -13.38 3.64
CA ALA A 40 -4.79 -12.32 2.65
C ALA A 40 -5.15 -12.81 1.24
N TYR A 41 -5.82 -11.95 0.49
CA TYR A 41 -6.19 -12.19 -0.90
C TYR A 41 -5.77 -11.00 -1.75
N MET A 42 -5.27 -11.30 -2.95
CA MET A 42 -5.10 -10.35 -4.02
C MET A 42 -6.29 -10.47 -4.98
N ILE A 43 -6.87 -9.35 -5.37
CA ILE A 43 -8.02 -9.29 -6.28
C ILE A 43 -7.57 -8.55 -7.53
N ASP A 44 -7.62 -9.25 -8.66
CA ASP A 44 -7.45 -8.69 -10.00
C ASP A 44 -8.82 -8.63 -10.69
N VAL A 45 -9.04 -7.57 -11.47
CA VAL A 45 -10.18 -7.44 -12.39
C VAL A 45 -9.71 -7.90 -13.77
N GLU A 46 -10.49 -8.78 -14.39
CA GLU A 46 -10.18 -9.36 -15.70
C GLU A 46 -11.39 -9.16 -16.62
N ALA A 47 -11.14 -8.69 -17.85
CA ALA A 47 -12.18 -8.65 -18.87
C ALA A 47 -12.52 -10.07 -19.30
N ASP A 48 -13.80 -10.35 -19.50
CA ASP A 48 -14.21 -11.62 -20.06
C ASP A 48 -13.72 -11.71 -21.52
N PRO A 49 -13.49 -12.92 -22.05
CA PRO A 49 -13.07 -13.09 -23.44
C PRO A 49 -13.96 -12.32 -24.42
N ASP A 50 -13.33 -11.78 -25.46
CA ASP A 50 -14.01 -11.10 -26.56
C ASP A 50 -14.63 -12.13 -27.51
N ASP A 51 -15.67 -12.80 -27.02
CA ASP A 51 -16.35 -13.91 -27.68
C ASP A 51 -17.86 -13.73 -27.52
N ALA A 52 -18.58 -13.58 -28.64
CA ALA A 52 -20.02 -13.34 -28.62
C ALA A 52 -20.84 -14.53 -28.09
N ASP A 53 -20.29 -15.74 -28.08
CA ASP A 53 -20.97 -16.93 -27.56
C ASP A 53 -20.97 -16.95 -26.01
N TYR A 54 -19.91 -16.43 -25.37
CA TYR A 54 -19.79 -16.38 -23.91
C TYR A 54 -20.06 -14.98 -23.33
N ASN A 55 -19.80 -13.93 -24.10
CA ASN A 55 -19.90 -12.51 -23.74
C ASN A 55 -20.60 -11.74 -24.88
N LYS A 56 -21.87 -12.06 -25.11
CA LYS A 56 -22.72 -11.53 -26.21
C LYS A 56 -22.64 -10.02 -26.44
N PHE A 57 -22.37 -9.24 -25.39
CA PHE A 57 -22.34 -7.78 -25.45
C PHE A 57 -20.93 -7.19 -25.28
N HIS A 58 -19.89 -8.04 -25.20
CA HIS A 58 -18.48 -7.66 -25.17
C HIS A 58 -18.12 -6.66 -24.06
N ASN A 59 -18.88 -6.68 -22.96
CA ASN A 59 -18.80 -5.70 -21.88
C ASN A 59 -18.64 -6.32 -20.49
N ALA A 60 -18.64 -7.65 -20.39
CA ALA A 60 -18.47 -8.36 -19.14
C ALA A 60 -17.00 -8.31 -18.67
N PHE A 61 -16.86 -8.25 -17.35
CA PHE A 61 -15.60 -8.44 -16.63
C PHE A 61 -15.92 -9.10 -15.30
N HIS A 62 -14.94 -9.79 -14.73
CA HIS A 62 -15.07 -10.46 -13.45
C HIS A 62 -13.88 -10.19 -12.54
N ILE A 63 -14.02 -10.62 -11.29
CA ILE A 63 -12.92 -10.59 -10.33
C ILE A 63 -12.25 -11.96 -10.25
N ASN A 64 -10.94 -11.96 -10.24
CA ASN A 64 -10.12 -13.11 -9.92
C ASN A 64 -9.55 -12.90 -8.50
N LYS A 65 -10.11 -13.64 -7.53
CA LYS A 65 -9.70 -13.55 -6.11
C LYS A 65 -8.69 -14.66 -5.81
N ILE A 66 -7.43 -14.26 -5.66
CA ILE A 66 -6.28 -15.14 -5.48
C ILE A 66 -5.90 -15.16 -4.00
N ARG A 67 -5.95 -16.34 -3.36
CA ARG A 67 -5.44 -16.52 -2.00
C ARG A 67 -3.91 -16.45 -2.02
N LEU A 68 -3.34 -15.70 -1.09
CA LEU A 68 -1.90 -15.59 -0.91
C LEU A 68 -1.50 -16.59 0.18
N ASP A 69 -0.77 -17.63 -0.21
CA ASP A 69 -0.47 -18.76 0.66
C ASP A 69 0.88 -18.60 1.37
N THR A 70 1.84 -17.91 0.74
CA THR A 70 3.19 -17.70 1.25
C THR A 70 3.67 -16.26 1.14
N GLU A 71 4.73 -15.92 1.88
CA GLU A 71 5.35 -14.59 1.86
C GLU A 71 5.84 -14.18 0.47
N LYS A 72 6.45 -15.08 -0.31
CA LYS A 72 6.94 -14.75 -1.66
C LYS A 72 5.79 -14.48 -2.61
N GLN A 73 4.68 -15.22 -2.51
CA GLN A 73 3.48 -14.97 -3.30
C GLN A 73 2.85 -13.60 -2.96
N ALA A 74 2.96 -13.17 -1.70
CA ALA A 74 2.42 -11.89 -1.25
C ALA A 74 3.20 -10.65 -1.72
N ARG A 75 4.47 -10.80 -2.14
CA ARG A 75 5.30 -9.71 -2.69
C ARG A 75 4.69 -9.21 -3.99
N SER A 76 3.95 -8.11 -3.94
CA SER A 76 3.11 -7.67 -5.04
C SER A 76 3.08 -6.15 -5.18
N ASN A 77 2.78 -5.71 -6.41
CA ASN A 77 2.72 -4.30 -6.78
C ASN A 77 1.32 -3.94 -7.26
N LEU A 78 0.98 -2.66 -7.14
CA LEU A 78 -0.17 -2.06 -7.79
C LEU A 78 -0.11 -2.33 -9.30
N CYS A 79 -1.27 -2.59 -9.89
CA CYS A 79 -1.42 -2.79 -11.33
C CYS A 79 -2.73 -2.12 -11.76
N LEU A 80 -2.59 -1.01 -12.49
CA LEU A 80 -3.72 -0.21 -12.93
C LEU A 80 -4.57 -0.97 -13.93
N GLU A 81 -3.92 -1.70 -14.83
CA GLU A 81 -4.52 -2.51 -15.90
C GLU A 81 -5.46 -3.58 -15.35
N LYS A 82 -5.19 -4.07 -14.13
CA LYS A 82 -6.00 -5.08 -13.44
C LYS A 82 -6.86 -4.51 -12.32
N SER A 83 -6.86 -3.19 -12.10
CA SER A 83 -7.48 -2.57 -10.92
C SER A 83 -7.14 -3.31 -9.62
N ARG A 84 -5.89 -3.75 -9.49
CA ARG A 84 -5.46 -4.70 -8.45
C ARG A 84 -5.68 -4.14 -7.05
N SER A 85 -6.18 -4.99 -6.15
CA SER A 85 -6.38 -4.64 -4.74
C SER A 85 -6.14 -5.82 -3.79
N TRP A 86 -6.09 -5.55 -2.49
CA TRP A 86 -5.88 -6.56 -1.46
C TRP A 86 -6.94 -6.50 -0.38
N THR A 87 -7.38 -7.68 0.05
CA THR A 87 -8.32 -7.88 1.15
C THR A 87 -7.72 -8.83 2.17
N PHE A 88 -8.00 -8.57 3.44
CA PHE A 88 -7.56 -9.38 4.57
C PHE A 88 -8.81 -9.84 5.29
N GLU A 89 -8.95 -11.14 5.49
CA GLU A 89 -10.21 -11.75 5.91
C GLU A 89 -10.01 -12.73 7.06
N ASN A 90 -10.98 -12.79 7.95
CA ASN A 90 -11.09 -13.83 8.96
C ASN A 90 -12.02 -14.93 8.46
N ASN A 91 -11.45 -16.09 8.15
CA ASN A 91 -12.21 -17.21 7.60
C ASN A 91 -13.03 -17.98 8.64
N SER A 92 -12.94 -17.66 9.92
CA SER A 92 -13.73 -18.29 10.99
C SER A 92 -14.96 -17.47 11.39
N VAL A 93 -14.96 -16.17 11.10
CA VAL A 93 -16.07 -15.26 11.40
C VAL A 93 -16.88 -15.00 10.12
N ARG A 94 -18.20 -14.90 10.24
CA ARG A 94 -19.13 -14.78 9.12
C ARG A 94 -20.07 -13.60 9.35
N ASN A 95 -20.25 -12.79 8.32
CA ASN A 95 -21.29 -11.76 8.27
C ASN A 95 -22.67 -12.37 7.95
N ALA A 96 -23.70 -11.52 7.91
CA ALA A 96 -25.10 -11.89 7.70
C ALA A 96 -25.38 -12.69 6.41
N ILE A 97 -24.51 -12.61 5.40
CA ILE A 97 -24.65 -13.36 4.14
C ILE A 97 -23.71 -14.58 4.07
N GLY A 98 -23.10 -14.97 5.19
CA GLY A 98 -22.22 -16.13 5.29
C GLY A 98 -20.87 -15.94 4.59
N LYS A 99 -20.39 -14.70 4.40
CA LYS A 99 -19.05 -14.41 3.89
C LYS A 99 -18.08 -14.07 5.03
N PRO A 100 -16.76 -14.31 4.87
CA PRO A 100 -15.74 -13.87 5.82
C PRO A 100 -15.84 -12.38 6.13
N THR A 101 -15.58 -11.99 7.38
CA THR A 101 -15.38 -10.58 7.72
C THR A 101 -14.00 -10.11 7.26
N GLY A 102 -13.89 -8.86 6.81
CA GLY A 102 -12.65 -8.42 6.18
C GLY A 102 -12.47 -6.92 6.06
N TYR A 103 -11.23 -6.52 5.82
CA TYR A 103 -10.85 -5.16 5.45
C TYR A 103 -10.12 -5.15 4.11
N LYS A 104 -10.29 -4.08 3.36
CA LYS A 104 -9.65 -3.85 2.06
C LYS A 104 -8.63 -2.71 2.15
N LEU A 105 -7.46 -2.92 1.55
CA LEU A 105 -6.47 -1.86 1.34
C LEU A 105 -6.92 -0.97 0.18
N HIS A 106 -7.05 0.32 0.48
CA HIS A 106 -7.28 1.37 -0.50
C HIS A 106 -6.01 2.22 -0.61
N PRO A 107 -5.16 1.94 -1.63
CA PRO A 107 -3.96 2.73 -1.86
C PRO A 107 -4.33 4.17 -2.22
N GLY A 108 -3.53 5.13 -1.74
CA GLY A 108 -3.53 6.50 -2.27
C GLY A 108 -2.54 6.64 -3.42
N ASP A 109 -2.14 7.89 -3.68
CA ASP A 109 -1.09 8.19 -4.66
C ASP A 109 0.21 7.43 -4.35
N ASN A 110 0.87 6.96 -5.41
CA ASN A 110 1.99 6.05 -5.27
C ASN A 110 3.08 6.27 -6.32
N ALA A 111 4.22 5.62 -6.10
CA ALA A 111 5.37 5.64 -6.98
C ALA A 111 6.05 4.27 -7.00
N ILE A 112 6.89 4.07 -8.01
CA ILE A 112 7.84 2.95 -8.06
C ILE A 112 9.27 3.49 -7.97
N PRO A 113 10.21 2.73 -7.39
CA PRO A 113 11.61 3.16 -7.32
C PRO A 113 12.25 3.17 -8.71
N PHE A 114 12.68 4.36 -9.17
CA PHE A 114 13.35 4.51 -10.48
C PHE A 114 14.84 4.16 -10.45
N GLY A 115 15.48 4.26 -9.28
CA GLY A 115 16.87 3.83 -9.13
C GLY A 115 17.00 2.32 -9.38
N SER A 116 18.07 1.92 -10.07
CA SER A 116 18.36 0.50 -10.35
C SER A 116 18.30 -0.35 -9.07
N SER A 117 17.81 -1.58 -9.16
CA SER A 117 17.87 -2.56 -8.07
C SER A 117 19.29 -2.82 -7.56
N LYS A 118 20.31 -2.53 -8.38
CA LYS A 118 21.73 -2.62 -8.01
C LYS A 118 22.24 -1.39 -7.24
N ALA A 119 21.50 -0.29 -7.20
CA ALA A 119 21.91 0.94 -6.55
C ALA A 119 22.10 0.73 -5.05
N TRP A 120 23.15 1.37 -4.49
CA TRP A 120 23.53 1.24 -3.09
C TRP A 120 22.36 1.44 -2.13
N TRP A 121 21.58 2.51 -2.31
CA TRP A 121 20.44 2.83 -1.44
C TRP A 121 19.34 1.78 -1.54
N ARG A 122 19.04 1.28 -2.75
CA ARG A 122 17.93 0.35 -3.00
C ARG A 122 18.23 -1.05 -2.47
N ARG A 123 19.49 -1.50 -2.52
CA ARG A 123 19.92 -2.77 -1.90
C ARG A 123 19.76 -2.79 -0.38
N ARG A 124 19.76 -1.63 0.27
CA ARG A 124 19.63 -1.47 1.73
C ARG A 124 18.21 -1.15 2.19
N ALA A 125 17.35 -0.73 1.27
CA ALA A 125 15.96 -0.36 1.50
C ALA A 125 15.06 -1.22 0.61
N SER A 126 15.22 -2.54 0.62
CA SER A 126 14.58 -3.41 -0.38
C SER A 126 13.07 -3.48 -0.21
N PHE A 127 12.52 -3.01 0.92
CA PHE A 127 11.09 -2.81 1.12
C PHE A 127 10.43 -1.96 0.02
N VAL A 128 11.19 -1.12 -0.71
CA VAL A 128 10.65 -0.32 -1.83
C VAL A 128 10.39 -1.14 -3.10
N ASN A 129 10.86 -2.39 -3.16
CA ASN A 129 10.74 -3.23 -4.36
C ASN A 129 9.32 -3.70 -4.63
N HIS A 130 8.47 -3.73 -3.59
CA HIS A 130 7.08 -4.10 -3.69
C HIS A 130 6.20 -3.12 -2.91
N HIS A 131 5.02 -2.79 -3.42
CA HIS A 131 4.02 -2.00 -2.70
C HIS A 131 3.45 -2.77 -1.51
N VAL A 132 3.24 -4.08 -1.66
CA VAL A 132 2.66 -4.93 -0.63
C VAL A 132 3.58 -6.10 -0.32
N TRP A 133 3.79 -6.30 0.99
CA TRP A 133 4.41 -7.49 1.56
C TRP A 133 3.52 -7.99 2.69
N ILE A 134 3.45 -9.31 2.87
CA ILE A 134 2.72 -9.91 3.98
C ILE A 134 3.64 -10.97 4.60
N THR A 135 3.80 -10.89 5.91
CA THR A 135 4.59 -11.83 6.70
C THR A 135 3.71 -12.43 7.79
N PRO A 136 3.99 -13.64 8.29
CA PRO A 136 3.50 -14.03 9.61
C PRO A 136 4.02 -13.04 10.65
N PHE A 137 3.29 -12.86 11.74
CA PHE A 137 3.75 -12.08 12.87
C PHE A 137 5.05 -12.67 13.45
N ASN A 138 6.01 -11.79 13.71
CA ASN A 138 7.21 -12.08 14.46
C ASN A 138 7.60 -10.84 15.26
N GLU A 139 7.74 -10.99 16.58
CA GLU A 139 8.09 -9.92 17.51
C GLU A 139 9.43 -9.22 17.17
N LYS A 140 10.34 -9.93 16.49
CA LYS A 140 11.67 -9.43 16.11
C LYS A 140 11.70 -8.76 14.74
N GLU A 141 10.62 -8.86 13.96
CA GLU A 141 10.53 -8.28 12.62
C GLU A 141 9.78 -6.95 12.69
N MET A 142 10.52 -5.89 13.00
CA MET A 142 9.95 -4.55 13.27
C MET A 142 10.15 -3.54 12.15
N PHE A 143 11.24 -3.64 11.38
CA PHE A 143 11.63 -2.61 10.41
C PHE A 143 11.82 -3.17 9.01
N GLY A 144 11.21 -2.52 8.02
CA GLY A 144 11.27 -2.93 6.62
C GLY A 144 12.68 -2.90 6.00
N GLY A 145 13.59 -2.08 6.53
CA GLY A 145 15.01 -2.03 6.15
C GLY A 145 15.97 -2.72 7.13
N GLY A 146 15.45 -3.36 8.19
CA GLY A 146 16.22 -3.94 9.29
C GLY A 146 16.56 -2.94 10.42
N ASP A 147 17.07 -3.46 11.54
CA ASP A 147 17.26 -2.71 12.79
C ASP A 147 18.34 -1.61 12.71
N TYR A 148 19.36 -1.82 11.88
CA TYR A 148 20.55 -0.97 11.83
C TYR A 148 20.73 -0.38 10.42
N PRO A 149 19.93 0.61 10.02
CA PRO A 149 19.96 1.14 8.67
C PRO A 149 21.23 1.97 8.39
N ASN A 150 21.83 2.61 9.39
CA ASN A 150 23.01 3.45 9.18
C ASN A 150 24.19 2.62 8.66
N GLN A 151 24.76 3.01 7.51
CA GLN A 151 25.88 2.33 6.83
C GLN A 151 25.69 0.81 6.58
N SER A 152 24.45 0.30 6.63
CA SER A 152 24.16 -1.09 6.27
C SER A 152 24.69 -1.43 4.88
N GLN A 153 25.18 -2.66 4.68
CA GLN A 153 25.74 -3.08 3.39
C GLN A 153 24.68 -3.74 2.49
N CYS A 154 23.62 -4.26 3.11
CA CYS A 154 22.54 -4.99 2.48
C CYS A 154 21.23 -4.81 3.28
N ASP A 155 20.13 -5.25 2.69
CA ASP A 155 18.83 -5.36 3.34
C ASP A 155 18.87 -6.44 4.41
N MET A 156 18.50 -6.06 5.64
CA MET A 156 18.31 -6.98 6.76
C MET A 156 16.85 -7.00 7.21
N GLY A 157 15.96 -6.44 6.38
CA GLY A 157 14.54 -6.24 6.65
C GLY A 157 13.68 -7.15 5.79
N LEU A 158 12.67 -6.58 5.13
CA LEU A 158 11.58 -7.32 4.49
C LEU A 158 12.03 -8.31 3.42
N LEU A 159 13.05 -7.97 2.63
CA LEU A 159 13.55 -8.91 1.63
C LEU A 159 14.13 -10.13 2.33
N LYS A 160 14.92 -9.93 3.37
CA LYS A 160 15.49 -11.02 4.17
C LYS A 160 14.42 -11.82 4.92
N TYR A 161 13.47 -11.16 5.57
CA TYR A 161 12.42 -11.82 6.35
C TYR A 161 11.63 -12.80 5.48
N THR A 162 11.22 -12.33 4.30
CA THR A 162 10.37 -13.08 3.39
C THR A 162 11.12 -14.13 2.56
N GLU A 163 12.45 -14.23 2.63
CA GLU A 163 13.18 -15.34 1.99
C GLU A 163 12.88 -16.69 2.64
N GLN A 164 12.39 -16.68 3.89
CA GLN A 164 11.91 -17.86 4.60
C GLN A 164 10.66 -18.48 3.95
N ASP A 165 9.93 -17.70 3.15
CA ASP A 165 8.72 -18.10 2.41
C ASP A 165 7.69 -18.82 3.27
N ARG A 166 7.45 -18.29 4.47
CA ARG A 166 6.57 -18.89 5.47
C ARG A 166 5.12 -18.86 4.99
N SER A 167 4.32 -19.80 5.51
CA SER A 167 2.87 -19.80 5.25
C SER A 167 2.17 -18.64 5.97
N ILE A 168 1.23 -17.99 5.28
CA ILE A 168 0.44 -16.86 5.78
C ILE A 168 -1.08 -17.13 5.76
N VAL A 169 -1.50 -18.39 5.58
CA VAL A 169 -2.92 -18.78 5.54
C VAL A 169 -3.44 -19.05 6.94
N ASP A 170 -4.53 -18.37 7.32
CA ASP A 170 -5.19 -18.45 8.61
C ASP A 170 -4.18 -18.31 9.77
N LYS A 171 -3.35 -17.25 9.67
CA LYS A 171 -2.29 -16.91 10.62
C LYS A 171 -2.44 -15.48 11.13
N ASP A 172 -1.75 -15.22 12.23
CA ASP A 172 -1.39 -13.86 12.64
C ASP A 172 -0.45 -13.27 11.57
N ILE A 173 -0.92 -12.27 10.84
CA ILE A 173 -0.24 -11.69 9.67
C ILE A 173 -0.02 -10.20 9.83
N VAL A 174 1.13 -9.76 9.33
CA VAL A 174 1.52 -8.35 9.28
C VAL A 174 1.53 -7.92 7.82
N LEU A 175 0.72 -6.90 7.50
CA LEU A 175 0.80 -6.17 6.25
C LEU A 175 1.93 -5.14 6.34
N TRP A 176 2.83 -5.16 5.37
CA TRP A 176 3.79 -4.09 5.16
C TRP A 176 3.45 -3.38 3.86
N TYR A 177 2.99 -2.14 3.97
CA TYR A 177 2.59 -1.33 2.83
C TYR A 177 3.63 -0.25 2.54
N THR A 178 4.27 -0.35 1.37
CA THR A 178 5.16 0.66 0.83
C THR A 178 4.41 1.56 -0.13
N PHE A 179 4.47 2.87 0.09
CA PHE A 179 4.02 3.88 -0.86
C PHE A 179 5.03 5.01 -0.96
N GLY A 180 4.95 5.79 -2.03
CA GLY A 180 5.88 6.88 -2.23
C GLY A 180 5.42 7.95 -3.20
N VAL A 181 6.21 9.02 -3.25
CA VAL A 181 6.01 10.19 -4.09
C VAL A 181 7.28 10.43 -4.89
N THR A 182 7.15 10.56 -6.21
CA THR A 182 8.24 11.06 -7.06
C THR A 182 8.12 12.56 -7.13
N HIS A 183 9.11 13.27 -6.59
CA HIS A 183 9.11 14.71 -6.53
C HIS A 183 9.96 15.30 -7.65
N ILE A 184 9.31 16.03 -8.54
CA ILE A 184 9.91 16.91 -9.54
C ILE A 184 9.72 18.33 -9.02
N PRO A 185 10.73 18.94 -8.36
CA PRO A 185 10.58 20.24 -7.72
C PRO A 185 10.17 21.34 -8.70
N ARG A 186 9.31 22.25 -8.26
CA ARG A 186 8.79 23.39 -9.03
C ARG A 186 9.07 24.70 -8.32
N GLN A 187 8.88 25.82 -9.01
CA GLN A 187 9.18 27.14 -8.45
C GLN A 187 8.31 27.45 -7.22
N GLU A 188 7.06 26.98 -7.19
CA GLU A 188 6.14 27.13 -6.07
C GLU A 188 6.60 26.39 -4.81
N ASP A 189 7.58 25.48 -4.91
CA ASP A 189 8.13 24.76 -3.77
C ASP A 189 9.21 25.57 -3.03
N PHE A 190 9.58 26.74 -3.55
CA PHE A 190 10.57 27.67 -2.98
C PHE A 190 9.93 29.00 -2.55
N PRO A 191 10.34 29.60 -1.42
CA PRO A 191 11.37 29.15 -0.47
C PRO A 191 10.89 28.07 0.51
N VAL A 192 9.58 27.83 0.57
CA VAL A 192 8.97 26.84 1.45
C VAL A 192 7.92 26.08 0.65
N MET A 193 8.07 24.75 0.62
CA MET A 193 7.20 23.87 -0.13
C MET A 193 5.80 23.83 0.50
N PRO A 194 4.72 24.06 -0.28
CA PRO A 194 3.37 23.74 0.14
C PRO A 194 3.21 22.24 0.45
N VAL A 195 2.26 21.89 1.32
CA VAL A 195 2.08 20.51 1.74
C VAL A 195 1.66 19.63 0.56
N VAL A 196 2.36 18.51 0.39
CA VAL A 196 1.91 17.36 -0.40
C VAL A 196 1.50 16.26 0.57
N ALA A 197 0.26 15.77 0.45
CA ALA A 197 -0.28 14.70 1.28
C ALA A 197 -0.13 13.34 0.59
N ALA A 198 0.36 12.33 1.32
CA ALA A 198 0.42 10.95 0.86
C ALA A 198 -0.06 10.02 1.99
N GLY A 199 -0.76 8.96 1.63
CA GLY A 199 -1.33 8.03 2.60
C GLY A 199 -2.21 6.98 1.94
N PHE A 200 -2.98 6.28 2.75
CA PHE A 200 -3.87 5.20 2.32
C PHE A 200 -5.02 5.06 3.33
N SER A 201 -5.98 4.20 3.01
CA SER A 201 -7.02 3.82 3.97
C SER A 201 -7.20 2.30 4.00
N LEU A 202 -7.55 1.78 5.17
CA LEU A 202 -8.14 0.46 5.31
C LEU A 202 -9.64 0.66 5.49
N LYS A 203 -10.44 0.04 4.62
CA LYS A 203 -11.90 0.15 4.69
C LYS A 203 -12.53 -1.21 5.00
N PRO A 204 -13.58 -1.24 5.84
CA PRO A 204 -14.34 -2.47 6.06
C PRO A 204 -14.88 -3.00 4.72
N SER A 205 -14.74 -4.31 4.49
CA SER A 205 -15.20 -4.99 3.28
C SER A 205 -15.86 -6.29 3.68
N GLY A 206 -17.18 -6.25 3.88
CA GLY A 206 -17.94 -7.38 4.42
C GLY A 206 -17.70 -7.63 5.92
N PHE A 207 -17.08 -6.69 6.64
CA PHE A 207 -16.89 -6.76 8.09
C PHE A 207 -18.19 -6.61 8.87
N PHE A 208 -18.99 -5.61 8.52
CA PHE A 208 -20.29 -5.34 9.12
C PHE A 208 -21.40 -5.95 8.28
N ASP A 209 -22.52 -6.30 8.91
CA ASP A 209 -23.70 -6.87 8.25
C ASP A 209 -24.47 -5.84 7.40
N MET A 210 -24.29 -4.57 7.69
CA MET A 210 -24.85 -3.43 6.95
C MET A 210 -23.96 -2.21 7.13
N ASN A 211 -24.34 -1.08 6.54
CA ASN A 211 -23.62 0.17 6.74
C ASN A 211 -23.57 0.53 8.24
N PRO A 212 -22.37 0.57 8.87
CA PRO A 212 -22.22 0.80 10.30
C PRO A 212 -22.55 2.25 10.72
N ALA A 213 -22.83 3.13 9.76
CA ALA A 213 -23.18 4.53 10.00
C ALA A 213 -24.69 4.81 9.89
N ASN A 214 -25.52 3.79 9.69
CA ASN A 214 -26.96 3.98 9.42
C ASN A 214 -27.74 4.65 10.55
N ASP A 215 -27.27 4.52 11.79
CA ASP A 215 -27.92 5.05 13.00
C ASP A 215 -27.19 6.24 13.61
N ILE A 216 -26.18 6.80 12.92
CA ILE A 216 -25.42 7.94 13.42
C ILE A 216 -26.26 9.23 13.27
N PRO A 217 -26.64 9.91 14.36
CA PRO A 217 -27.36 11.18 14.27
C PRO A 217 -26.46 12.29 13.72
N LYS A 218 -27.07 13.32 13.11
CA LYS A 218 -26.34 14.53 12.70
C LYS A 218 -25.65 15.16 13.92
N SER A 219 -24.43 15.65 13.74
CA SER A 219 -23.77 16.43 14.78
C SER A 219 -24.60 17.68 15.11
N MET A 220 -24.75 17.97 16.41
CA MET A 220 -25.40 19.20 16.84
C MET A 220 -24.56 20.40 16.41
N LYS A 221 -25.19 21.39 15.76
CA LYS A 221 -24.53 22.65 15.46
C LYS A 221 -24.24 23.36 16.79
N LYS A 222 -22.96 23.61 17.11
CA LYS A 222 -22.60 24.55 18.18
C LYS A 222 -23.10 25.94 17.79
N THR A 223 -24.15 26.42 18.42
CA THR A 223 -24.55 27.83 18.37
C THR A 223 -23.48 28.65 19.06
N LYS A 224 -22.97 29.69 18.38
CA LYS A 224 -21.81 30.51 18.78
C LYS A 224 -21.95 31.27 20.13
N ASN A 225 -23.03 31.08 20.89
CA ASN A 225 -23.37 31.92 22.03
C ASN A 225 -23.39 31.22 23.40
N GLU A 226 -22.89 29.99 23.51
CA GLU A 226 -22.72 29.37 24.83
C GLU A 226 -21.23 29.11 25.10
N CYS A 227 -20.58 30.14 25.64
CA CYS A 227 -19.44 29.95 26.54
C CYS A 227 -20.02 29.78 27.94
N CYS A 228 -20.15 28.52 28.38
CA CYS A 228 -20.13 27.99 29.75
C CYS A 228 -20.74 26.59 29.71
#